data_AF-A0A0Q9QA31-F1
#
_entry.id   AF-A0A0Q9QA31-F1
#
_cell.length_a   1.000
_cell.length_b   1.000
_cell.length_c   1.000
_cell.angle_alpha   90.00
_cell.angle_beta   90.00
_cell.angle_gamma   90.00
#
_symmetry.space_group_name_H-M   'P 1'
#
loop_
_entity.id
_entity.type
_entity.pdbx_description
1 polymer ?
#
loop_
_entity_poly.entity_id
_entity_poly.type
_entity_poly.pdbx_seq_one_letter_code
_entity_poly.pdbx_strand_id
1 'polypeptide(L)'
;MHNDKYMRKLDTLGQGKNVELGTEDHLAALKKAIWAAEIPNHLEIIHVGENHIHIFSSSLETLHVIPIGILDLNRQFNLQKAPNQRQIALCIKWLSCRLPPTLQTFACIGRGLHALQQSPIELEQDRYCLREDFLLFAQQMTLQEAHAFAADFPSRPVWAEDIVALHCVILAGLFKSGATKFMPHIL
;
A
#
# COMPACT_ATOMS: atom_id res chain seq x y z
N MET A 1 -8.29 47.83 -15.29
CA MET A 1 -9.29 47.04 -16.05
C MET A 1 -8.55 45.94 -16.80
N HIS A 2 -9.03 44.68 -16.71
CA HIS A 2 -8.41 43.40 -17.14
C HIS A 2 -7.41 42.84 -16.11
N ASN A 3 -7.52 41.62 -15.55
CA ASN A 3 -8.28 40.42 -15.90
C ASN A 3 -8.70 39.65 -14.63
N ASP A 4 -9.99 39.70 -14.28
CA ASP A 4 -10.66 38.84 -13.30
C ASP A 4 -11.42 37.71 -14.03
N LYS A 5 -10.68 36.79 -14.65
CA LYS A 5 -11.29 35.76 -15.53
C LYS A 5 -10.79 34.34 -15.33
N TYR A 6 -10.40 33.99 -14.10
CA TYR A 6 -10.00 32.60 -13.76
C TYR A 6 -10.65 32.01 -12.49
N MET A 7 -11.76 32.57 -11.99
CA MET A 7 -12.41 32.06 -10.76
C MET A 7 -13.88 31.64 -10.92
N ARG A 8 -14.32 31.22 -12.11
CA ARG A 8 -15.63 30.54 -12.27
C ARG A 8 -15.60 29.47 -13.34
N LYS A 9 -15.31 28.25 -12.91
CA LYS A 9 -15.82 26.98 -13.49
C LYS A 9 -15.58 25.84 -12.48
N LEU A 10 -16.00 26.08 -11.25
CA LEU A 10 -16.47 25.04 -10.34
C LEU A 10 -17.98 25.16 -10.37
N ASP A 11 -18.61 24.29 -11.14
CA ASP A 11 -19.96 23.75 -10.93
C ASP A 11 -20.42 23.08 -12.21
N THR A 12 -21.05 21.93 -12.04
CA THR A 12 -21.68 21.08 -13.07
C THR A 12 -20.76 20.29 -13.99
N LEU A 13 -20.30 19.13 -13.51
CA LEU A 13 -20.31 17.89 -14.30
C LEU A 13 -20.09 16.68 -13.38
N GLY A 14 -21.12 15.84 -13.27
CA GLY A 14 -20.97 14.44 -12.87
C GLY A 14 -21.22 14.13 -11.41
N GLN A 15 -22.51 14.05 -11.02
CA GLN A 15 -22.93 13.08 -10.01
C GLN A 15 -22.45 11.69 -10.44
N GLY A 16 -21.37 11.23 -9.81
CA GLY A 16 -20.76 9.95 -10.09
C GLY A 16 -20.15 9.41 -8.81
N LYS A 17 -20.98 8.73 -8.00
CA LYS A 17 -20.59 7.79 -6.96
C LYS A 17 -19.56 8.29 -5.95
N ASN A 18 -20.06 8.87 -4.84
CA ASN A 18 -19.41 8.75 -3.54
C ASN A 18 -19.22 7.25 -3.24
N VAL A 19 -18.02 6.73 -3.42
CA VAL A 19 -17.64 5.37 -3.01
C VAL A 19 -16.69 5.50 -1.84
N GLU A 20 -17.31 5.33 -0.67
CA GLU A 20 -16.75 4.78 0.56
C GLU A 20 -15.41 5.37 1.04
N LEU A 21 -15.50 6.46 1.83
CA LEU A 21 -14.92 6.34 3.18
C LEU A 21 -15.52 5.04 3.72
N GLY A 22 -14.70 4.00 3.91
CA GLY A 22 -15.19 2.66 4.28
C GLY A 22 -16.30 2.79 5.31
N THR A 23 -17.49 2.28 4.98
CA THR A 23 -18.64 2.36 5.89
C THR A 23 -18.22 1.89 7.28
N GLU A 24 -18.81 2.42 8.35
CA GLU A 24 -18.46 2.02 9.73
C GLU A 24 -18.45 0.48 9.87
N ASP A 25 -19.34 -0.20 9.16
CA ASP A 25 -19.41 -1.66 9.04
C ASP A 25 -18.18 -2.30 8.40
N HIS A 26 -17.66 -1.74 7.30
CA HIS A 26 -16.44 -2.23 6.65
C HIS A 26 -15.22 -2.09 7.57
N LEU A 27 -15.08 -0.94 8.23
CA LEU A 27 -13.98 -0.71 9.16
C LEU A 27 -14.08 -1.62 10.39
N ALA A 28 -15.29 -1.84 10.91
CA ALA A 28 -15.53 -2.77 12.01
C ALA A 28 -15.18 -4.21 11.62
N ALA A 29 -15.57 -4.65 10.42
CA ALA A 29 -15.21 -5.96 9.88
C ALA A 29 -13.70 -6.11 9.70
N LEU A 30 -13.02 -5.09 9.16
CA LEU A 30 -11.57 -5.07 9.00
C LEU A 30 -10.86 -5.18 10.36
N LYS A 31 -11.26 -4.36 11.34
CA LYS A 31 -10.72 -4.44 12.71
C LYS A 31 -10.90 -5.85 13.28
N LYS A 32 -12.08 -6.45 13.12
CA LYS A 32 -12.34 -7.82 13.58
C LYS A 32 -11.43 -8.85 12.89
N ALA A 33 -11.21 -8.73 11.58
CA ALA A 33 -10.30 -9.61 10.85
C ALA A 33 -8.85 -9.45 11.33
N ILE A 34 -8.40 -8.21 11.56
CA ILE A 34 -7.07 -7.92 12.10
C ILE A 34 -6.90 -8.51 13.52
N TRP A 35 -7.92 -8.39 14.38
CA TRP A 35 -7.90 -9.01 15.71
C TRP A 35 -7.77 -10.53 15.65
N ALA A 36 -8.39 -11.17 14.66
CA ALA A 36 -8.32 -12.60 14.45
C ALA A 36 -7.01 -13.07 13.80
N ALA A 37 -6.22 -12.15 13.23
CA ALA A 37 -4.98 -12.43 12.51
C ALA A 37 -3.78 -12.75 13.41
N GLU A 38 -3.95 -12.65 14.74
CA GLU A 38 -2.90 -12.89 15.75
C GLU A 38 -1.61 -12.09 15.50
N ILE A 39 -1.72 -10.91 14.89
CA ILE A 39 -0.58 -10.01 14.69
C ILE A 39 -0.09 -9.53 16.07
N PRO A 40 1.23 -9.59 16.35
CA PRO A 40 1.76 -9.16 17.64
C PRO A 40 1.36 -7.73 17.99
N ASN A 41 0.88 -7.55 19.22
CA ASN A 41 0.36 -6.27 19.71
C ASN A 41 1.42 -5.19 19.90
N HIS A 42 2.70 -5.44 19.63
CA HIS A 42 3.73 -4.40 19.60
C HIS A 42 3.93 -3.81 18.19
N LEU A 43 3.24 -4.34 17.18
CA LEU A 43 3.29 -3.85 15.80
C LEU A 43 2.14 -2.90 15.51
N GLU A 44 2.45 -1.80 14.82
CA GLU A 44 1.42 -1.05 14.09
C GLU A 44 1.00 -1.81 12.83
N ILE A 45 -0.20 -1.58 12.34
CA ILE A 45 -0.76 -2.36 11.23
C ILE A 45 -1.10 -1.44 10.08
N ILE A 46 -0.40 -1.63 8.96
CA ILE A 46 -0.68 -0.96 7.69
C ILE A 46 -1.53 -1.89 6.83
N HIS A 47 -2.82 -1.61 6.73
CA HIS A 47 -3.71 -2.29 5.81
C HIS A 47 -3.86 -1.49 4.51
N VAL A 48 -3.48 -2.12 3.40
CA VAL A 48 -3.45 -1.51 2.07
C VAL A 48 -4.67 -1.96 1.28
N GLY A 49 -5.69 -1.11 1.25
CA GLY A 49 -6.92 -1.33 0.49
C GLY A 49 -6.86 -0.74 -0.92
N GLU A 50 -7.91 -1.00 -1.71
CA GLU A 50 -8.03 -0.49 -3.08
C GLU A 50 -8.12 1.04 -3.14
N ASN A 51 -8.88 1.64 -2.22
CA ASN A 51 -9.20 3.08 -2.20
C ASN A 51 -8.61 3.83 -0.99
N HIS A 52 -8.20 3.10 0.05
CA HIS A 52 -7.71 3.68 1.31
C HIS A 52 -6.57 2.85 1.88
N ILE A 53 -5.63 3.51 2.53
CA ILE A 53 -4.64 2.86 3.39
C ILE A 53 -4.97 3.22 4.83
N HIS A 54 -5.17 2.19 5.65
CA HIS A 54 -5.48 2.32 7.07
C HIS A 54 -4.24 1.97 7.87
N ILE A 55 -3.88 2.81 8.84
CA ILE A 55 -2.80 2.56 9.77
C ILE A 55 -3.42 2.51 11.16
N PHE A 56 -3.37 1.34 11.78
CA PHE A 56 -3.86 1.13 13.12
C PHE A 56 -2.70 1.10 14.10
N SER A 57 -2.89 1.75 15.26
CA SER A 57 -2.02 1.52 16.41
C SER A 57 -2.08 0.04 16.83
N SER A 58 -1.08 -0.39 17.60
CA SER A 58 -1.07 -1.67 18.29
C SER A 58 -2.35 -1.98 19.08
N SER A 59 -2.96 -0.96 19.68
CA SER A 59 -4.23 -1.08 20.41
C SER A 59 -5.47 -1.07 19.51
N LEU A 60 -5.33 -0.79 18.20
CA LEU A 60 -6.39 -0.62 17.20
C LEU A 60 -7.42 0.51 17.53
N GLU A 61 -7.10 1.31 18.54
CA GLU A 61 -7.91 2.46 18.97
C GLU A 61 -7.65 3.67 18.10
N THR A 62 -6.38 3.92 17.76
CA THR A 62 -5.99 5.05 16.91
C THR A 62 -5.96 4.59 15.46
N LEU A 63 -6.75 5.27 14.64
CA LEU A 63 -6.79 5.06 13.20
C LEU A 63 -6.26 6.30 12.48
N HIS A 64 -5.18 6.12 11.71
CA HIS A 64 -4.74 7.07 10.72
C HIS A 64 -5.15 6.58 9.34
N VAL A 65 -5.73 7.45 8.51
CA VAL A 65 -6.21 7.09 7.18
C VAL A 65 -5.50 7.94 6.13
N ILE A 66 -4.92 7.29 5.14
CA ILE A 66 -4.51 7.93 3.89
C ILE A 66 -5.67 7.73 2.90
N PRO A 67 -6.34 8.81 2.44
CA PRO A 67 -7.55 8.72 1.62
C PRO A 67 -7.25 8.41 0.14
N ILE A 68 -6.33 7.49 -0.08
CA ILE A 68 -5.83 6.99 -1.37
C ILE A 68 -5.41 5.54 -1.14
N GLY A 69 -5.76 4.65 -2.06
CA GLY A 69 -5.36 3.23 -2.05
C GLY A 69 -4.59 2.83 -3.30
N ILE A 70 -4.48 1.52 -3.53
CA ILE A 70 -3.72 0.96 -4.65
C ILE A 70 -4.14 1.55 -6.00
N LEU A 71 -5.45 1.69 -6.26
CA LEU A 71 -5.95 2.16 -7.56
C LEU A 71 -5.48 3.59 -7.86
N ASP A 72 -5.54 4.46 -6.87
CA ASP A 72 -5.12 5.85 -6.98
C ASP A 72 -3.60 5.97 -7.08
N LEU A 73 -2.84 5.18 -6.30
CA LEU A 73 -1.38 5.13 -6.41
C LEU A 73 -0.92 4.70 -7.80
N ASN A 74 -1.55 3.65 -8.35
CA ASN A 74 -1.25 3.13 -9.68
C ASN A 74 -1.44 4.21 -10.75
N ARG A 75 -2.55 4.95 -10.70
CA ARG A 75 -2.85 6.04 -11.63
C ARG A 75 -1.92 7.24 -11.45
N GLN A 76 -1.76 7.72 -10.21
CA GLN A 76 -1.04 8.95 -9.91
C GLN A 76 0.46 8.83 -10.23
N PHE A 77 1.06 7.67 -10.02
CA PHE A 77 2.51 7.46 -10.18
C PHE A 77 2.87 6.55 -11.36
N ASN A 78 1.91 6.26 -12.24
CA ASN A 78 2.12 5.43 -13.44
C ASN A 78 2.72 4.06 -13.14
N LEU A 79 2.36 3.43 -12.02
CA LEU A 79 3.05 2.23 -11.53
C LEU A 79 2.78 0.98 -12.37
N GLN A 80 1.68 0.98 -13.13
CA GLN A 80 1.33 -0.09 -14.08
C GLN A 80 1.98 0.09 -15.46
N LYS A 81 2.66 1.22 -15.72
CA LYS A 81 3.34 1.47 -16.99
C LYS A 81 4.64 0.65 -17.10
N ALA A 82 5.30 0.76 -18.25
CA ALA A 82 6.62 0.18 -18.46
C ALA A 82 7.61 0.66 -17.38
N PRO A 83 8.59 -0.17 -16.96
CA PRO A 83 9.49 0.14 -15.85
C PRO A 83 10.11 1.55 -15.89
N ASN A 84 10.52 2.01 -17.08
CA ASN A 84 11.13 3.33 -17.29
C ASN A 84 10.15 4.52 -17.15
N GLN A 85 8.84 4.28 -17.07
CA GLN A 85 7.80 5.29 -16.91
C GLN A 85 7.23 5.35 -15.49
N ARG A 86 7.56 4.37 -14.64
CA ARG A 86 7.05 4.29 -13.26
C ARG A 86 7.70 5.34 -12.38
N GLN A 87 6.90 6.05 -11.58
CA GLN A 87 7.38 7.09 -10.67
C GLN A 87 7.54 6.54 -9.23
N ILE A 88 8.26 5.43 -9.09
CA ILE A 88 8.38 4.67 -7.82
C ILE A 88 8.97 5.53 -6.70
N ALA A 89 10.10 6.21 -6.96
CA ALA A 89 10.74 7.05 -5.95
C ALA A 89 9.82 8.20 -5.48
N LEU A 90 9.02 8.76 -6.39
CA LEU A 90 8.05 9.80 -6.06
C LEU A 90 6.88 9.24 -5.24
N CYS A 91 6.37 8.07 -5.60
CA CYS A 91 5.32 7.36 -4.86
C CYS A 91 5.75 7.10 -3.41
N ILE A 92 6.94 6.51 -3.23
CA ILE A 92 7.53 6.22 -1.91
C ILE A 92 7.65 7.51 -1.09
N LYS A 93 8.26 8.55 -1.66
CA LYS A 93 8.42 9.84 -0.97
C LYS A 93 7.07 10.45 -0.57
N TRP A 94 6.09 10.41 -1.46
CA TRP A 94 4.76 10.95 -1.22
C TRP A 94 4.03 10.22 -0.08
N LEU A 95 4.18 8.90 0.00
CA LEU A 95 3.65 8.05 1.06
C LEU A 95 4.39 8.28 2.39
N SER A 96 5.72 8.32 2.41
CA SER A 96 6.51 8.56 3.62
C SER A 96 6.13 9.88 4.32
N CYS A 97 5.77 10.91 3.56
CA CYS A 97 5.31 12.19 4.11
C CYS A 97 3.91 12.12 4.76
N ARG A 98 3.11 11.09 4.45
CA ARG A 98 1.73 10.92 4.94
C ARG A 98 1.59 9.84 6.00
N LEU A 99 2.58 8.98 6.13
CA LEU A 99 2.65 8.02 7.23
C LEU A 99 2.87 8.75 8.57
N PRO A 100 2.27 8.24 9.66
CA PRO A 100 2.35 8.89 10.96
C PRO A 100 3.81 8.99 11.43
N PRO A 101 4.23 10.09 12.08
CA PRO A 101 5.58 10.25 12.59
C PRO A 101 5.93 9.25 13.70
N THR A 102 4.92 8.65 14.32
CA THR A 102 5.04 7.62 15.36
C THR A 102 5.26 6.23 14.80
N LEU A 103 5.24 6.03 13.47
CA LEU A 103 5.36 4.72 12.86
C LEU A 103 6.69 4.05 13.27
N GLN A 104 6.62 2.90 13.92
CA GLN A 104 7.76 2.06 14.30
C GLN A 104 7.77 0.77 13.45
N THR A 105 8.08 -0.38 14.07
CA THR A 105 7.94 -1.68 13.43
C THR A 105 6.48 -1.97 13.16
N PHE A 106 6.18 -2.51 11.98
CA PHE A 106 4.80 -2.69 11.53
C PHE A 106 4.57 -4.05 10.89
N ALA A 107 3.32 -4.48 10.91
CA ALA A 107 2.78 -5.48 10.01
C ALA A 107 2.15 -4.79 8.79
N CYS A 108 2.34 -5.36 7.60
CA CYS A 108 1.67 -4.92 6.39
C CYS A 108 0.67 -5.98 5.96
N ILE A 109 -0.55 -5.55 5.62
CA ILE A 109 -1.63 -6.39 5.11
C ILE A 109 -2.02 -5.90 3.72
N GLY A 110 -2.02 -6.78 2.73
CA GLY A 110 -2.47 -6.46 1.37
C GLY A 110 -2.40 -7.64 0.42
N ARG A 111 -3.30 -7.66 -0.58
CA ARG A 111 -3.45 -8.79 -1.52
C ARG A 111 -2.21 -9.08 -2.38
N GLY A 112 -1.34 -8.10 -2.59
CA GLY A 112 -0.09 -8.28 -3.35
C GLY A 112 1.03 -8.99 -2.57
N LEU A 113 0.86 -9.27 -1.28
CA LEU A 113 1.90 -9.95 -0.47
C LEU A 113 2.09 -11.43 -0.85
N HIS A 114 1.16 -12.04 -1.59
CA HIS A 114 1.35 -13.40 -2.11
C HIS A 114 2.60 -13.53 -2.98
N ALA A 115 2.98 -12.47 -3.71
CA ALA A 115 4.20 -12.49 -4.51
C ALA A 115 5.47 -12.62 -3.63
N LEU A 116 5.46 -12.03 -2.43
CA LEU A 116 6.54 -12.17 -1.46
C LEU A 116 6.60 -13.60 -0.90
N GLN A 117 5.44 -14.23 -0.63
CA GLN A 117 5.39 -15.62 -0.15
C GLN A 117 5.87 -16.66 -1.16
N GLN A 118 5.77 -16.35 -2.46
CA GLN A 118 6.24 -17.21 -3.55
C GLN A 118 7.67 -16.86 -3.99
N SER A 119 8.26 -15.82 -3.40
CA SER A 119 9.63 -15.42 -3.66
C SER A 119 10.63 -16.31 -2.91
N PRO A 120 11.90 -16.36 -3.34
CA PRO A 120 12.94 -17.05 -2.60
C PRO A 120 13.41 -16.32 -1.34
N ILE A 121 12.76 -15.21 -0.92
CA ILE A 121 13.13 -14.52 0.32
C ILE A 121 12.80 -15.41 1.51
N GLU A 122 13.81 -15.72 2.31
CA GLU A 122 13.63 -16.37 3.59
C GLU A 122 13.07 -15.38 4.60
N LEU A 123 11.87 -15.65 5.12
CA LEU A 123 11.36 -14.91 6.27
C LEU A 123 12.09 -15.38 7.52
N GLU A 124 12.49 -14.44 8.37
CA GLU A 124 13.04 -14.73 9.68
C GLU A 124 12.01 -15.44 10.58
N GLN A 125 12.47 -15.81 11.78
CA GLN A 125 11.59 -16.24 12.87
C GLN A 125 10.39 -15.31 13.02
N ASP A 126 9.22 -15.89 13.27
CA ASP A 126 7.93 -15.21 13.38
C ASP A 126 7.47 -14.50 12.09
N ARG A 127 7.95 -14.95 10.93
CA ARG A 127 7.53 -14.51 9.58
C ARG A 127 7.89 -13.05 9.26
N TYR A 128 8.93 -12.50 9.88
CA TYR A 128 9.40 -11.17 9.52
C TYR A 128 10.20 -11.19 8.21
N CYS A 129 10.03 -10.16 7.40
CA CYS A 129 10.84 -9.91 6.21
C CYS A 129 11.87 -8.82 6.51
N LEU A 130 13.14 -9.13 6.29
CA LEU A 130 14.22 -8.15 6.43
C LEU A 130 14.10 -7.05 5.37
N ARG A 131 14.43 -5.83 5.78
CA ARG A 131 14.42 -4.66 4.90
C ARG A 131 15.34 -4.83 3.70
N GLU A 132 16.52 -5.39 3.91
CA GLU A 132 17.53 -5.55 2.86
C GLU A 132 17.05 -6.53 1.77
N ASP A 133 16.52 -7.68 2.19
CA ASP A 133 15.95 -8.67 1.27
C ASP A 133 14.74 -8.10 0.53
N PHE A 134 13.83 -7.42 1.24
CA PHE A 134 12.67 -6.82 0.62
C PHE A 134 13.05 -5.72 -0.38
N LEU A 135 14.09 -4.92 -0.12
CA LEU A 135 14.58 -3.90 -1.04
C LEU A 135 15.04 -4.53 -2.37
N LEU A 136 15.80 -5.62 -2.30
CA LEU A 136 16.27 -6.36 -3.48
C LEU A 136 15.11 -6.95 -4.27
N PHE A 137 14.17 -7.60 -3.58
CA PHE A 137 12.97 -8.16 -4.22
C PHE A 137 12.08 -7.08 -4.84
N ALA A 138 11.80 -6.00 -4.11
CA ALA A 138 11.00 -4.90 -4.63
C ALA A 138 11.66 -4.28 -5.87
N GLN A 139 12.99 -4.13 -5.86
CA GLN A 139 13.74 -3.65 -7.03
C GLN A 139 13.57 -4.59 -8.23
N GLN A 140 13.75 -5.89 -8.06
CA GLN A 140 13.57 -6.88 -9.14
C GLN A 140 12.16 -6.82 -9.73
N MET A 141 11.15 -6.79 -8.87
CA MET A 141 9.75 -6.70 -9.28
C MET A 141 9.46 -5.40 -10.02
N THR A 142 10.06 -4.28 -9.63
CA THR A 142 9.87 -3.00 -10.33
C THR A 142 10.48 -2.95 -11.73
N LEU A 143 11.37 -3.88 -12.09
CA LEU A 143 11.96 -3.99 -13.42
C LEU A 143 11.15 -4.89 -14.36
N GLN A 144 10.23 -5.71 -13.82
CA GLN A 144 9.39 -6.59 -14.62
C GLN A 144 8.23 -5.81 -15.26
N GLU A 145 7.91 -6.13 -16.50
CA GLU A 145 6.71 -5.62 -17.16
C GLU A 145 5.45 -6.28 -16.59
N ALA A 146 4.32 -5.55 -16.63
CA ALA A 146 3.06 -6.01 -16.05
C ALA A 146 2.61 -7.39 -16.59
N HIS A 147 2.89 -7.67 -17.86
CA HIS A 147 2.53 -8.92 -18.52
C HIS A 147 3.39 -10.11 -18.07
N ALA A 148 4.60 -9.89 -17.56
CA ALA A 148 5.48 -10.96 -17.09
C ALA A 148 4.94 -11.59 -15.80
N PHE A 149 4.35 -10.78 -14.91
CA PHE A 149 3.72 -11.29 -13.69
C PHE A 149 2.52 -12.20 -13.98
N ALA A 150 1.79 -11.99 -15.07
CA ALA A 150 0.64 -12.84 -15.39
C ALA A 150 1.05 -14.30 -15.72
N ALA A 151 2.28 -14.49 -16.23
CA ALA A 151 2.82 -15.81 -16.55
C ALA A 151 3.25 -16.57 -15.28
N ASP A 152 3.80 -15.86 -14.30
CA ASP A 152 4.24 -16.46 -13.03
C ASP A 152 3.06 -16.75 -12.08
N PHE A 153 1.92 -16.07 -12.27
CA PHE A 153 0.72 -16.20 -11.42
C PHE A 153 -0.57 -16.48 -12.24
N PRO A 154 -0.65 -17.62 -12.95
CA PRO A 154 -1.69 -17.89 -13.95
C PRO A 154 -3.11 -17.97 -13.39
N SER A 155 -3.27 -18.17 -12.08
CA SER A 155 -4.58 -18.30 -11.42
C SER A 155 -5.18 -16.95 -11.00
N ARG A 156 -4.41 -15.85 -10.95
CA ARG A 156 -4.86 -14.54 -10.41
C ARG A 156 -4.17 -13.34 -11.08
N PRO A 157 -4.44 -13.09 -12.38
CA PRO A 157 -3.77 -12.04 -13.17
C PRO A 157 -4.03 -10.61 -12.66
N VAL A 158 -5.15 -10.37 -11.97
CA VAL A 158 -5.52 -9.03 -11.46
C VAL A 158 -4.55 -8.52 -10.39
N TRP A 159 -3.83 -9.41 -9.70
CA TRP A 159 -2.98 -9.02 -8.58
C TRP A 159 -1.62 -8.51 -8.99
N ALA A 160 -1.13 -8.92 -10.16
CA ALA A 160 0.10 -8.44 -10.77
C ALA A 160 0.17 -6.91 -10.83
N GLU A 161 -0.97 -6.29 -11.10
CA GLU A 161 -1.12 -4.85 -11.25
C GLU A 161 -1.02 -4.07 -9.94
N ASP A 162 -1.21 -4.74 -8.80
CA ASP A 162 -1.27 -4.14 -7.47
C ASP A 162 0.09 -4.24 -6.73
N ILE A 163 0.99 -5.13 -7.19
CA ILE A 163 2.25 -5.47 -6.50
C ILE A 163 3.15 -4.24 -6.33
N VAL A 164 3.37 -3.47 -7.40
CA VAL A 164 4.30 -2.33 -7.37
C VAL A 164 3.82 -1.24 -6.41
N ALA A 165 2.51 -0.95 -6.41
CA ALA A 165 1.92 0.02 -5.47
C ALA A 165 2.06 -0.44 -4.03
N LEU A 166 1.76 -1.71 -3.74
CA LEU A 166 1.93 -2.28 -2.40
C LEU A 166 3.39 -2.22 -1.93
N HIS A 167 4.34 -2.53 -2.81
CA HIS A 167 5.76 -2.42 -2.49
C HIS A 167 6.16 -0.98 -2.16
N CYS A 168 5.61 0.02 -2.87
CA CYS A 168 5.83 1.42 -2.53
C CYS A 168 5.33 1.75 -1.11
N VAL A 169 4.20 1.19 -0.67
CA VAL A 169 3.69 1.37 0.70
C VAL A 169 4.62 0.75 1.74
N ILE A 170 5.09 -0.48 1.51
CA ILE A 170 6.00 -1.17 2.42
C ILE A 170 7.34 -0.41 2.52
N LEU A 171 7.92 -0.03 1.38
CA LEU A 171 9.15 0.74 1.34
C LEU A 171 9.00 2.10 2.02
N ALA A 172 7.87 2.80 1.80
CA ALA A 172 7.58 4.04 2.50
C ALA A 172 7.52 3.84 4.02
N GLY A 173 6.90 2.74 4.48
CA GLY A 173 6.87 2.33 5.89
C GLY A 173 8.26 2.08 6.47
N LEU A 174 9.09 1.30 5.79
CA LEU A 174 10.48 0.99 6.19
C LEU A 174 11.34 2.25 6.25
N PHE A 175 11.24 3.15 5.26
CA PHE A 175 11.99 4.41 5.27
C PHE A 175 11.48 5.39 6.33
N LYS A 176 10.16 5.44 6.57
CA LYS A 176 9.56 6.33 7.55
C LYS A 176 9.92 5.94 8.98
N SER A 177 9.79 4.66 9.30
CA SER A 177 10.02 4.11 10.65
C SER A 177 11.50 3.91 10.97
N GLY A 178 12.34 3.75 9.94
CA GLY A 178 13.71 3.28 10.12
C GLY A 178 13.81 1.81 10.53
N ALA A 179 12.72 1.05 10.51
CA ALA A 179 12.72 -0.35 10.89
C ALA A 179 13.63 -1.18 9.96
N THR A 180 14.30 -2.17 10.56
CA THR A 180 15.16 -3.13 9.83
C THR A 180 14.36 -4.31 9.27
N LYS A 181 13.10 -4.45 9.67
CA LYS A 181 12.19 -5.52 9.22
C LYS A 181 10.73 -5.12 9.40
N PHE A 182 9.85 -5.86 8.73
CA PHE A 182 8.39 -5.74 8.86
C PHE A 182 7.76 -7.13 8.80
N MET A 183 6.51 -7.27 9.26
CA MET A 183 5.77 -8.53 9.16
C MET A 183 4.78 -8.48 7.98
N PRO A 184 5.01 -9.20 6.87
CA PRO A 184 3.97 -9.39 5.86
C PRO A 184 2.86 -10.30 6.39
N HIS A 185 1.60 -9.94 6.17
CA HIS A 185 0.45 -10.74 6.58
C HIS A 185 -0.68 -10.71 5.54
N ILE A 186 -1.38 -11.82 5.38
CA ILE A 186 -2.50 -11.97 4.45
C ILE A 186 -3.72 -12.38 5.27
N LEU A 187 -4.79 -11.59 5.19
CA LEU A 187 -6.07 -11.89 5.83
C LEU A 187 -6.89 -12.91 5.03
#